data_AF-A0A2H9T5T8-F1
#
_entry.id   AF-A0A2H9T5T8-F1
#
_cell.length_a   1.000
_cell.length_b   1.000
_cell.length_c   1.000
_cell.angle_alpha   90.00
_cell.angle_beta   90.00
_cell.angle_gamma   90.00
#
_symmetry.space_group_name_H-M   'P 1'
#
loop_
_entity.id
_entity.type
_entity.pdbx_description
1 polymer ?
#
loop_
_entity_poly.entity_id
_entity_poly.type
_entity_poly.pdbx_seq_one_letter_code
_entity_poly.pdbx_strand_id
1 'polypeptide(L)'
;MPTPKSMASHRGFSLTDLMLGVMFTGSILAILFGYALPQYRQYINDTLVTAAIQQANPYMKTIAICNQTWPPQSCIPGNNGIPPVSNEANGTSISTTLASPSDNFIIALTVSPEGTFHSPSSHQYLTYRYLGQNQWIMSCHNDNIIEPDLCASDAVTQSSLWNGKADGSF
;
A
#
# COMPACT_ATOMS: atom_id res chain seq x y z
N MET A 1 66.41 -47.27 -16.06
CA MET A 1 65.67 -46.63 -17.17
C MET A 1 64.37 -46.05 -16.61
N PRO A 2 64.31 -44.74 -16.32
CA PRO A 2 63.08 -44.09 -15.90
C PRO A 2 62.29 -43.64 -17.15
N THR A 3 60.98 -43.93 -17.18
CA THR A 3 60.07 -43.53 -18.25
C THR A 3 59.70 -42.04 -18.14
N PRO A 4 59.57 -41.30 -19.25
CA PRO A 4 59.10 -39.92 -19.21
C PRO A 4 57.60 -39.87 -18.88
N LYS A 5 57.26 -39.17 -17.80
CA LYS A 5 55.88 -38.87 -17.41
C LYS A 5 55.31 -37.84 -18.40
N SER A 6 54.31 -38.27 -19.17
CA SER A 6 53.51 -37.39 -20.04
C SER A 6 52.87 -36.27 -19.21
N MET A 7 53.27 -35.03 -19.44
CA MET A 7 52.61 -33.85 -18.88
C MET A 7 51.35 -33.58 -19.70
N ALA A 8 50.18 -33.77 -19.07
CA ALA A 8 48.90 -33.42 -19.64
C ALA A 8 48.84 -31.90 -19.88
N SER A 9 48.69 -31.52 -21.15
CA SER A 9 48.47 -30.13 -21.58
C SER A 9 47.18 -29.62 -20.94
N HIS A 10 47.31 -28.82 -19.88
CA HIS A 10 46.21 -27.99 -19.42
C HIS A 10 46.03 -26.89 -20.46
N ARG A 11 45.03 -27.07 -21.34
CA ARG A 11 44.47 -25.98 -22.13
C ARG A 11 43.91 -24.98 -21.14
N GLY A 12 44.74 -24.00 -20.78
CA GLY A 12 44.34 -22.89 -19.94
C GLY A 12 43.12 -22.24 -20.56
N PHE A 13 42.01 -22.26 -19.82
CA PHE A 13 40.87 -21.42 -20.11
C PHE A 13 41.39 -20.00 -20.23
N SER A 14 41.31 -19.41 -21.44
CA SER A 14 41.82 -18.05 -21.63
C SER A 14 41.11 -17.15 -20.63
N LEU A 15 41.84 -16.23 -20.00
CA LEU A 15 41.21 -15.23 -19.14
C LEU A 15 40.14 -14.45 -19.92
N THR A 16 40.26 -14.35 -21.25
CA THR A 16 39.23 -13.79 -22.13
C THR A 16 37.98 -14.65 -22.23
N ASP A 17 38.10 -15.97 -22.13
CA ASP A 17 36.94 -16.89 -22.12
C ASP A 17 36.22 -16.86 -20.77
N LEU A 18 36.95 -16.67 -19.67
CA LEU A 18 36.35 -16.43 -18.35
C LEU A 18 35.68 -15.06 -18.28
N MET A 19 36.38 -14.01 -18.70
CA MET A 19 35.86 -12.64 -18.63
C MET A 19 34.66 -12.45 -19.55
N LEU A 20 34.68 -13.03 -20.76
CA LEU A 20 33.52 -13.03 -21.67
C LEU A 20 32.41 -13.98 -21.20
N GLY A 21 32.74 -15.16 -20.66
CA GLY A 21 31.77 -16.11 -20.11
C GLY A 21 31.00 -15.56 -18.91
N VAL A 22 31.67 -14.83 -18.02
CA VAL A 22 31.05 -14.13 -16.88
C VAL A 22 30.18 -12.97 -17.36
N MET A 23 30.62 -12.21 -18.38
CA MET A 23 29.83 -11.11 -18.94
C MET A 23 28.56 -11.58 -19.66
N PHE A 24 28.62 -12.70 -20.40
CA PHE A 24 27.47 -13.27 -21.09
C PHE A 24 26.42 -13.85 -20.13
N THR A 25 26.86 -14.58 -19.10
CA THR A 25 25.96 -15.14 -18.08
C THR A 25 25.35 -14.06 -17.17
N GLY A 26 26.04 -12.93 -16.97
CA GLY A 26 25.50 -11.77 -16.22
C GLY A 26 24.30 -11.10 -16.90
N SER A 27 24.20 -11.16 -18.22
CA SER A 27 23.09 -10.54 -18.97
C SER A 27 21.76 -11.25 -18.75
N ILE A 28 21.79 -12.58 -18.63
CA ILE A 28 20.59 -13.40 -18.38
C ILE A 28 20.03 -13.09 -16.99
N LEU A 29 20.90 -12.97 -15.99
CA LEU A 29 20.51 -12.56 -14.64
C LEU A 29 19.88 -11.16 -14.65
N ALA A 30 20.44 -10.20 -15.38
CA ALA A 30 19.88 -8.85 -15.48
C ALA A 30 18.44 -8.82 -16.05
N ILE A 31 18.14 -9.64 -17.06
CA ILE A 31 16.78 -9.75 -17.63
C ILE A 31 15.82 -10.41 -16.62
N LEU A 32 16.28 -11.45 -15.92
CA LEU A 32 15.49 -12.12 -14.89
C LEU A 32 15.17 -11.19 -13.70
N PHE A 33 16.14 -10.37 -13.26
CA PHE A 33 15.89 -9.31 -12.29
C PHE A 33 14.99 -8.19 -12.84
N GLY A 34 15.10 -7.90 -14.14
CA GLY A 34 14.29 -6.89 -14.82
C GLY A 34 12.78 -7.21 -14.84
N TYR A 35 12.40 -8.48 -14.90
CA TYR A 35 10.98 -8.90 -14.87
C TYR A 35 10.40 -8.95 -13.44
N ALA A 36 11.22 -9.33 -12.45
CA ALA A 36 10.76 -9.43 -11.06
C ALA A 36 10.51 -8.07 -10.40
N LEU A 37 11.28 -7.03 -10.78
CA LEU A 37 11.20 -5.71 -10.16
C LEU A 37 9.85 -4.97 -10.31
N PRO A 38 9.22 -4.86 -11.50
CA PRO A 38 7.96 -4.14 -11.65
C PRO A 38 6.79 -4.87 -10.96
N GLN A 39 6.74 -6.20 -11.05
CA GLN A 39 5.67 -7.00 -10.42
C GLN A 39 5.79 -7.02 -8.90
N TYR A 40 7.01 -7.04 -8.37
CA TYR A 40 7.23 -6.99 -6.92
C TYR A 40 6.77 -5.64 -6.32
N ARG A 41 6.95 -4.53 -7.05
CA ARG A 41 6.47 -3.21 -6.60
C ARG A 41 4.94 -3.15 -6.51
N GLN A 42 4.23 -3.70 -7.50
CA GLN A 42 2.77 -3.76 -7.48
C GLN A 42 2.26 -4.62 -6.32
N TYR A 43 2.86 -5.79 -6.11
CA TYR A 43 2.50 -6.66 -4.98
C TYR A 43 2.68 -5.96 -3.63
N ILE A 44 3.81 -5.27 -3.42
CA ILE A 44 4.04 -4.54 -2.16
C ILE A 44 3.00 -3.42 -2.00
N ASN A 45 2.68 -2.66 -3.05
CA ASN A 45 1.66 -1.62 -3.00
C ASN A 45 0.29 -2.18 -2.63
N ASP A 46 -0.14 -3.28 -3.26
CA ASP A 46 -1.41 -3.95 -2.94
C ASP A 46 -1.44 -4.40 -1.48
N THR A 47 -0.33 -4.94 -0.95
CA THR A 47 -0.26 -5.37 0.45
C THR A 47 -0.35 -4.19 1.43
N LEU A 48 0.29 -3.06 1.12
CA LEU A 48 0.24 -1.85 1.95
C LEU A 48 -1.16 -1.25 1.97
N VAL A 49 -1.79 -1.12 0.80
CA VAL A 49 -3.17 -0.65 0.68
C VAL A 49 -4.14 -1.60 1.38
N THR A 50 -3.97 -2.91 1.20
CA THR A 50 -4.79 -3.91 1.89
C THR A 50 -4.63 -3.79 3.40
N ALA A 51 -3.41 -3.59 3.91
CA ALA A 51 -3.18 -3.38 5.33
C ALA A 51 -3.93 -2.13 5.84
N ALA A 52 -3.86 -1.01 5.11
CA ALA A 52 -4.62 0.20 5.44
C ALA A 52 -6.15 -0.05 5.47
N ILE A 53 -6.70 -0.74 4.46
CA ILE A 53 -8.12 -1.10 4.42
C ILE A 53 -8.50 -1.96 5.64
N GLN A 54 -7.67 -2.95 6.00
CA GLN A 54 -7.93 -3.81 7.15
C GLN A 54 -7.91 -3.06 8.47
N GLN A 55 -7.09 -2.02 8.59
CA GLN A 55 -7.06 -1.15 9.76
C GLN A 55 -8.29 -0.22 9.85
N ALA A 56 -8.88 0.17 8.72
CA ALA A 56 -10.09 0.98 8.69
C ALA A 56 -11.33 0.22 9.23
N ASN A 57 -11.43 -1.07 8.91
CA ASN A 57 -12.58 -1.93 9.23
C ASN A 57 -13.08 -1.87 10.69
N PRO A 58 -12.23 -1.99 11.74
CA PRO A 58 -12.70 -1.90 13.13
C PRO A 58 -13.30 -0.52 13.46
N TYR A 59 -12.72 0.58 12.95
CA TYR A 59 -13.25 1.92 13.16
C TYR A 59 -14.60 2.11 12.47
N MET A 60 -14.75 1.60 11.25
CA MET A 60 -16.02 1.64 10.53
C MET A 60 -17.15 0.94 11.32
N LYS A 61 -16.84 -0.19 11.95
CA LYS A 61 -17.81 -0.92 12.79
C LYS A 61 -18.14 -0.16 14.09
N THR A 62 -17.13 0.33 14.80
CA THR A 62 -17.36 1.05 16.07
C THR A 62 -18.11 2.37 15.85
N ILE A 63 -17.82 3.09 14.77
CA ILE A 63 -18.57 4.28 14.35
C ILE A 63 -20.02 3.91 14.02
N ALA A 64 -20.24 2.85 13.25
CA ALA A 64 -21.59 2.42 12.88
C ALA A 64 -22.42 1.98 14.11
N ILE A 65 -21.78 1.37 15.12
CA ILE A 65 -22.42 1.01 16.39
C ILE A 65 -22.69 2.26 17.23
N CYS A 66 -21.73 3.18 17.34
CA CYS A 66 -21.91 4.41 18.08
C CYS A 66 -23.10 5.21 17.55
N ASN A 67 -23.22 5.32 16.22
CA ASN A 67 -24.27 6.08 15.57
C ASN A 67 -25.68 5.46 15.70
N GLN A 68 -25.79 4.22 16.20
CA GLN A 68 -27.09 3.63 16.55
C GLN A 68 -27.63 4.14 17.90
N THR A 69 -26.74 4.59 18.78
CA THR A 69 -27.10 4.98 20.16
C THR A 69 -26.96 6.48 20.38
N TRP A 70 -26.00 7.10 19.71
CA TRP A 70 -25.61 8.49 19.91
C TRP A 70 -25.77 9.29 18.63
N PRO A 71 -25.94 10.62 18.73
CA PRO A 71 -25.94 11.47 17.55
C PRO A 71 -24.56 11.40 16.86
N PRO A 72 -24.50 11.60 15.53
CA PRO A 72 -23.28 11.45 14.74
C PRO A 72 -22.09 12.27 15.27
N GLN A 73 -22.35 13.46 15.82
CA GLN A 73 -21.35 14.35 16.41
C GLN A 73 -20.57 13.73 17.57
N SER A 74 -21.18 12.78 18.27
CA SER A 74 -20.59 12.12 19.43
C SER A 74 -19.77 10.90 19.05
N CYS A 75 -19.79 10.48 17.78
CA CYS A 75 -19.12 9.29 17.28
C CYS A 75 -17.74 9.59 16.67
N ILE A 76 -16.90 10.20 17.49
CA ILE A 76 -15.50 10.51 17.19
C ILE A 76 -14.54 9.54 17.88
N PRO A 77 -13.33 9.33 17.33
CA PRO A 77 -12.30 8.53 17.99
C PRO A 77 -12.02 9.00 19.42
N GLY A 78 -11.89 8.04 20.34
CA GLY A 78 -11.67 8.29 21.77
C GLY A 78 -12.95 8.56 22.56
N ASN A 79 -14.12 8.58 21.92
CA ASN A 79 -15.40 8.81 22.58
C ASN A 79 -16.39 7.65 22.37
N ASN A 80 -17.33 7.47 23.30
CA ASN A 80 -18.43 6.48 23.21
C ASN A 80 -17.99 5.06 22.82
N GLY A 81 -16.83 4.62 23.32
CA GLY A 81 -16.29 3.28 23.05
C GLY A 81 -15.56 3.13 21.72
N ILE A 82 -15.42 4.21 20.94
CA ILE A 82 -14.55 4.23 19.77
C ILE A 82 -13.10 4.40 20.24
N PRO A 83 -12.17 3.49 19.87
CA PRO A 83 -10.76 3.65 20.20
C PRO A 83 -10.23 5.02 19.74
N PRO A 84 -9.35 5.67 20.50
CA PRO A 84 -8.64 6.84 19.99
C PRO A 84 -7.82 6.43 18.78
N VAL A 85 -7.77 7.30 17.76
CA VAL A 85 -6.87 7.09 16.64
C VAL A 85 -5.43 7.16 17.15
N SER A 86 -4.66 6.10 16.91
CA SER A 86 -3.22 6.09 17.11
C SER A 86 -2.55 6.44 15.79
N ASN A 87 -1.69 7.46 15.77
CA ASN A 87 -1.00 7.89 14.56
C ASN A 87 0.08 6.91 14.07
N GLU A 88 0.17 5.69 14.61
CA GLU A 88 1.40 4.88 14.52
C GLU A 88 1.16 3.36 14.41
N ALA A 89 -0.08 2.89 14.23
CA ALA A 89 -0.33 1.44 14.18
C ALA A 89 0.26 0.83 12.90
N ASN A 90 1.40 0.12 13.04
CA ASN A 90 2.14 -0.50 11.93
C ASN A 90 2.53 0.47 10.81
N GLY A 91 2.75 1.73 11.19
CA GLY A 91 2.90 2.80 10.25
C GLY A 91 1.67 2.91 9.35
N THR A 92 0.55 3.36 9.88
CA THR A 92 -0.62 3.73 9.10
C THR A 92 -1.30 4.79 9.94
N SER A 93 -1.46 5.99 9.37
CA SER A 93 -2.12 7.08 10.08
C SER A 93 -3.61 7.03 9.82
N ILE A 94 -4.39 7.16 10.89
CA ILE A 94 -5.84 7.16 10.84
C ILE A 94 -6.31 8.48 11.41
N SER A 95 -7.16 9.19 10.68
CA SER A 95 -7.82 10.40 11.17
C SER A 95 -9.31 10.32 10.90
N THR A 96 -10.10 10.99 11.74
CA THR A 96 -11.54 11.12 11.51
C THR A 96 -11.88 12.59 11.48
N THR A 97 -12.57 13.01 10.41
CA THR A 97 -13.07 14.36 10.28
C THR A 97 -14.59 14.35 10.31
N LEU A 98 -15.12 15.37 10.96
CA LEU A 98 -16.55 15.65 10.99
C LEU A 98 -16.78 16.83 10.06
N ALA A 99 -17.27 16.54 8.86
CA ALA A 99 -17.69 17.59 7.94
C ALA A 99 -19.20 17.81 8.09
N SER A 100 -19.60 19.05 8.34
CA SER A 100 -21.00 19.46 8.30
C SER A 100 -21.25 20.24 7.01
N PRO A 101 -21.57 19.59 5.87
CA PRO A 101 -22.19 20.31 4.76
C PRO A 101 -23.62 20.66 5.15
N SER A 102 -23.77 21.82 5.79
CA SER A 102 -24.98 22.62 6.09
C SER A 102 -26.26 21.98 6.61
N ASP A 103 -26.52 20.68 6.46
CA ASP A 103 -27.71 19.96 6.95
C ASP A 103 -27.50 18.44 7.16
N ASN A 104 -26.42 17.83 6.65
CA ASN A 104 -26.15 16.39 6.81
C ASN A 104 -24.74 16.13 7.32
N PHE A 105 -24.61 15.66 8.56
CA PHE A 105 -23.32 15.36 9.16
C PHE A 105 -22.62 14.20 8.44
N ILE A 106 -21.38 14.41 8.00
CA ILE A 106 -20.54 13.39 7.36
C ILE A 106 -19.44 12.99 8.34
N ILE A 107 -19.42 11.69 8.68
CA ILE A 107 -18.27 11.05 9.31
C ILE A 107 -17.36 10.54 8.20
N ALA A 108 -16.15 11.11 8.12
CA ALA A 108 -15.12 10.68 7.19
C ALA A 108 -13.94 10.09 7.96
N LEU A 109 -13.54 8.87 7.61
CA LEU A 109 -12.35 8.19 8.12
C LEU A 109 -11.28 8.26 7.03
N THR A 110 -10.13 8.85 7.33
CA THR A 110 -9.00 8.90 6.41
C THR A 110 -7.91 7.97 6.91
N VAL A 111 -7.42 7.11 6.02
CA VAL A 111 -6.38 6.12 6.33
C VAL A 111 -5.26 6.26 5.30
N SER A 112 -4.03 6.43 5.79
CA SER A 112 -2.83 6.46 4.95
C SER A 112 -1.96 5.25 5.26
N PRO A 113 -1.65 4.39 4.28
CA PRO A 113 -0.64 3.34 4.48
C PRO A 113 0.74 3.98 4.71
N GLU A 114 1.51 3.54 5.72
CA GLU A 114 2.94 3.88 5.85
C GLU A 114 3.84 2.67 5.56
N GLY A 115 5.09 3.02 5.25
CA GLY A 115 6.19 2.14 4.87
C GLY A 115 7.20 2.97 4.09
N THR A 116 8.21 3.55 4.74
CA THR A 116 9.15 4.54 4.14
C THR A 116 8.52 5.79 3.48
N PHE A 117 7.19 5.94 3.50
CA PHE A 117 6.45 7.11 3.05
C PHE A 117 6.04 7.96 4.25
N HIS A 118 6.47 9.23 4.25
CA HIS A 118 6.36 10.20 5.35
C HIS A 118 4.92 10.71 5.56
N SER A 119 4.44 10.61 6.82
CA SER A 119 3.53 11.57 7.50
C SER A 119 2.10 11.74 6.94
N PRO A 120 1.11 12.20 7.73
CA PRO A 120 -0.24 12.63 7.29
C PRO A 120 -0.27 13.78 6.24
N SER A 121 0.90 14.16 5.72
CA SER A 121 1.12 14.89 4.47
C SER A 121 1.32 13.94 3.28
N SER A 122 0.76 12.74 3.37
CA SER A 122 0.79 11.74 2.33
C SER A 122 -0.10 12.21 1.20
N HIS A 123 0.52 12.44 0.04
CA HIS A 123 -0.13 12.79 -1.23
C HIS A 123 -1.11 11.71 -1.72
N GLN A 124 -1.22 10.58 -0.99
CA GLN A 124 -2.12 9.48 -1.28
C GLN A 124 -2.74 8.92 0.00
N TYR A 125 -4.07 8.91 0.07
CA TYR A 125 -4.82 8.40 1.21
C TYR A 125 -6.17 7.82 0.79
N LEU A 126 -6.71 6.91 1.59
CA LEU A 126 -8.05 6.38 1.44
C LEU A 126 -8.99 7.17 2.35
N THR A 127 -10.14 7.59 1.83
CA THR A 127 -11.18 8.19 2.65
C THR A 127 -12.42 7.30 2.61
N TYR A 128 -13.05 7.08 3.76
CA TYR A 128 -14.31 6.37 3.89
C TYR A 128 -15.37 7.31 4.42
N ARG A 129 -16.52 7.37 3.74
CA ARG A 129 -17.69 8.15 4.16
C ARG A 129 -18.80 7.22 4.62
N TYR A 130 -19.34 7.51 5.78
CA TYR A 130 -20.54 6.86 6.29
C TYR A 130 -21.79 7.42 5.60
N LEU A 131 -22.63 6.54 5.05
CA LEU A 131 -23.89 6.90 4.37
C LEU A 131 -25.14 6.65 5.23
N GLY A 132 -24.99 6.10 6.44
CA GLY A 132 -26.11 5.60 7.23
C GLY A 132 -26.32 4.10 7.05
N GLN A 133 -27.13 3.50 7.92
CA GLN A 133 -27.53 2.08 7.82
C GLN A 133 -26.37 1.08 7.65
N ASN A 134 -25.22 1.37 8.27
CA ASN A 134 -23.99 0.57 8.16
C ASN A 134 -23.38 0.51 6.74
N GLN A 135 -23.74 1.47 5.88
CA GLN A 135 -23.18 1.62 4.54
C GLN A 135 -22.01 2.59 4.55
N TRP A 136 -20.97 2.22 3.82
CA TRP A 136 -19.75 2.98 3.66
C TRP A 136 -19.41 3.08 2.18
N ILE A 137 -18.84 4.21 1.81
CA ILE A 137 -18.27 4.41 0.49
C ILE A 137 -16.83 4.87 0.65
N MET A 138 -15.94 4.40 -0.22
CA MET A 138 -14.51 4.63 -0.18
C MET A 138 -14.12 5.44 -1.42
N SER A 139 -13.41 6.54 -1.19
CA SER A 139 -12.67 7.28 -2.21
C SER A 139 -11.18 7.14 -1.91
N CYS A 140 -10.37 7.42 -2.91
CA CYS A 140 -8.93 7.44 -2.79
C CYS A 140 -8.50 8.81 -3.28
N HIS A 141 -7.51 9.37 -2.65
CA HIS A 141 -6.94 10.64 -3.05
C HIS A 141 -5.54 10.37 -3.56
N ASN A 142 -5.19 10.97 -4.71
CA ASN A 142 -3.83 10.97 -5.22
C ASN A 142 -3.52 12.33 -5.85
N ASP A 143 -2.51 13.04 -5.34
CA ASP A 143 -2.04 14.32 -5.87
C ASP A 143 -1.18 14.18 -7.15
N ASN A 144 -1.00 12.97 -7.70
CA ASN A 144 -0.33 12.67 -8.97
C ASN A 144 1.16 13.08 -9.08
N ILE A 145 1.82 13.41 -7.97
CA ILE A 145 3.21 13.89 -7.98
C ILE A 145 4.25 12.80 -7.68
N ILE A 146 3.83 11.58 -7.33
CA ILE A 146 4.72 10.52 -6.87
C ILE A 146 4.27 9.18 -7.47
N GLU A 147 5.10 8.57 -8.33
CA GLU A 147 4.99 7.13 -8.61
C GLU A 147 5.57 6.35 -7.42
N PRO A 148 4.89 5.28 -6.96
CA PRO A 148 3.72 4.64 -7.56
C PRO A 148 2.35 5.20 -7.12
N ASP A 149 1.35 5.07 -7.99
CA ASP A 149 -0.07 5.38 -7.70
C ASP A 149 -0.75 4.22 -6.94
N LEU A 150 -1.04 4.42 -5.66
CA LEU A 150 -1.73 3.45 -4.79
C LEU A 150 -3.24 3.42 -5.04
N CYS A 151 -3.84 4.48 -5.61
CA CYS A 151 -5.25 4.49 -5.98
C CYS A 151 -5.54 3.60 -7.20
N ALA A 152 -4.53 3.37 -8.03
CA ALA A 152 -4.60 2.44 -9.15
C ALA A 152 -4.36 0.97 -8.76
N SER A 153 -4.09 0.68 -7.47
CA SER A 153 -3.89 -0.69 -6.98
C SER A 153 -5.15 -1.54 -7.11
N ASP A 154 -4.98 -2.85 -7.32
CA ASP A 154 -6.12 -3.78 -7.42
C ASP A 154 -6.88 -3.86 -6.10
N ALA A 155 -6.19 -3.65 -4.98
CA ALA A 155 -6.79 -3.56 -3.65
C ALA A 155 -7.83 -2.43 -3.53
N VAL A 156 -7.64 -1.29 -4.22
CA VAL A 156 -8.62 -0.21 -4.28
C VAL A 156 -9.72 -0.52 -5.28
N THR A 157 -9.36 -0.84 -6.52
CA THR A 157 -10.33 -0.92 -7.63
C THR A 157 -11.28 -2.11 -7.52
N GLN A 158 -10.86 -3.21 -6.85
CA GLN A 158 -11.70 -4.38 -6.60
C GLN A 158 -12.48 -4.30 -5.27
N SER A 159 -12.26 -3.26 -4.46
CA SER A 159 -13.00 -3.08 -3.22
C SER A 159 -14.47 -2.78 -3.52
N SER A 160 -15.38 -3.49 -2.84
CA SER A 160 -16.83 -3.26 -2.98
C SER A 160 -17.28 -1.88 -2.46
N LEU A 161 -16.43 -1.20 -1.69
CA LEU A 161 -16.69 0.12 -1.15
C LEU A 161 -16.28 1.23 -2.14
N TRP A 162 -15.55 0.91 -3.19
CA TRP A 162 -14.95 1.89 -4.10
C TRP A 162 -15.98 2.72 -4.88
N ASN A 163 -15.82 4.05 -4.87
CA ASN A 163 -16.69 5.00 -5.59
C ASN A 163 -16.20 5.35 -7.01
N GLY A 164 -15.05 4.83 -7.47
CA GLY A 164 -14.48 5.24 -8.75
C GLY A 164 -13.80 6.62 -8.75
N LYS A 165 -13.63 7.26 -7.59
CA LYS A 165 -13.11 8.63 -7.47
C LYS A 165 -11.73 8.67 -6.80
N ALA A 166 -10.75 9.22 -7.54
CA ALA A 166 -9.34 9.34 -7.15
C ALA A 166 -8.94 10.73 -6.63
N ASP A 167 -9.91 11.63 -6.42
CA ASP A 167 -9.73 12.99 -5.91
C ASP A 167 -9.97 13.11 -4.39
N GLY A 168 -10.26 11.99 -3.71
CA GLY A 168 -10.66 11.98 -2.29
C GLY A 168 -12.08 12.48 -2.04
N SER A 169 -12.85 12.82 -3.08
CA SER A 169 -14.21 13.33 -2.93
C SER A 169 -15.27 12.21 -2.94
N PHE A 170 -16.44 12.50 -2.34
CA PHE A 170 -17.58 11.60 -2.26
C PHE A 170 -18.76 12.12 -3.06
#